data_AF-A0A9X3I8N8-F1
#
_entry.id   AF-A0A9X3I8N8-F1
#
_cell.length_a   1.000
_cell.length_b   1.000
_cell.length_c   1.000
_cell.angle_alpha   90.00
_cell.angle_beta   90.00
_cell.angle_gamma   90.00
#
_symmetry.space_group_name_H-M   'P 1'
#
loop_
_entity.id
_entity.type
_entity.pdbx_description
1 polymer ?
#
loop_
_entity_poly.entity_id
_entity_poly.type
_entity_poly.pdbx_seq_one_letter_code
_entity_poly.pdbx_strand_id
1 'polypeptide(L)'
;MFVLLVTILASSCKKDEVTNNFKCKVNGELWRPRNSDLKYGHDAEVHLIDEGKTFFVSAYQEGTRQTISFAIFLENEVRPGSHILNGIKNTAEYEDKSKNIKCTSQLGYTGKLQILTLDKKTKRVRGTFSFKAVDNNTKVVADISEGEFNLVYNTY
;
A
#
# COMPACT_ATOMS: atom_id res chain seq x y z
N MET A 1 -37.17 42.52 28.34
CA MET A 1 -36.64 41.14 28.35
C MET A 1 -36.38 40.73 26.91
N PHE A 2 -35.12 40.78 26.47
CA PHE A 2 -34.70 40.43 25.12
C PHE A 2 -34.45 38.92 25.05
N VAL A 3 -35.10 38.22 24.11
CA VAL A 3 -34.75 36.84 23.77
C VAL A 3 -34.00 36.88 22.44
N LEU A 4 -32.67 36.75 22.53
CA LEU A 4 -31.78 36.68 21.39
C LEU A 4 -31.73 35.21 20.92
N LEU A 5 -32.35 34.93 19.78
CA LEU A 5 -32.30 33.61 19.14
C LEU A 5 -30.96 33.48 18.41
N VAL A 6 -30.04 32.69 18.96
CA VAL A 6 -28.74 32.39 18.32
C VAL A 6 -28.90 31.12 17.48
N THR A 7 -29.00 31.29 16.16
CA THR A 7 -28.94 30.18 15.20
C THR A 7 -27.48 29.76 15.00
N ILE A 8 -27.12 28.61 15.58
CA ILE A 8 -25.81 27.99 15.37
C ILE A 8 -25.81 27.35 13.97
N LEU A 9 -25.13 28.00 13.02
CA LEU A 9 -24.75 27.39 11.75
C LEU A 9 -23.78 26.24 12.05
N ALA A 10 -24.29 25.01 11.99
CA ALA A 10 -23.44 23.83 11.99
C ALA A 10 -22.65 23.82 10.67
N SER A 11 -21.42 24.34 10.70
CA SER A 11 -20.42 24.08 9.67
C SER A 11 -20.18 22.58 9.64
N SER A 12 -20.85 21.90 8.70
CA SER A 12 -20.57 20.53 8.33
C SER A 12 -19.12 20.47 7.84
N CYS A 13 -18.20 20.15 8.75
CA CYS A 13 -16.87 19.70 8.40
C CYS A 13 -17.05 18.41 7.60
N LYS A 14 -17.09 18.53 6.26
CA LYS A 14 -16.81 17.40 5.38
C LYS A 14 -15.41 16.96 5.75
N LYS A 15 -15.31 15.88 6.52
CA LYS A 15 -14.05 15.23 6.81
C LYS A 15 -13.55 14.75 5.45
N ASP A 16 -12.45 15.35 4.96
CA ASP A 16 -11.82 14.89 3.73
C ASP A 16 -11.65 13.37 3.84
N GLU A 17 -12.29 12.65 2.93
CA GLU A 17 -12.27 11.20 2.93
C GLU A 17 -10.81 10.80 2.72
N VAL A 18 -10.21 10.13 3.70
CA VAL A 18 -8.82 9.67 3.60
C VAL A 18 -8.75 8.68 2.44
N THR A 19 -8.26 9.17 1.30
CA THR A 19 -8.15 8.42 0.05
C THR A 19 -6.98 7.42 0.08
N ASN A 20 -6.02 7.64 0.98
CA ASN A 20 -4.85 6.79 1.15
C ASN A 20 -4.45 6.67 2.63
N ASN A 21 -4.40 5.45 3.15
CA ASN A 21 -3.90 5.13 4.49
C ASN A 21 -2.77 4.08 4.47
N PHE A 22 -2.11 3.88 3.32
CA PHE A 22 -1.00 2.96 3.22
C PHE A 22 0.08 3.37 4.23
N LYS A 23 0.48 2.44 5.09
CA LYS A 23 1.54 2.65 6.07
C LYS A 23 2.15 1.31 6.46
N CYS A 24 3.40 1.33 6.88
CA CYS A 24 4.09 0.18 7.44
C CYS A 24 5.27 0.64 8.29
N LYS A 25 6.07 -0.30 8.76
CA LYS A 25 7.42 -0.05 9.27
C LYS A 25 8.45 -0.59 8.29
N VAL A 26 9.45 0.22 7.97
CA VAL A 26 10.67 -0.18 7.27
C VAL A 26 11.78 -0.28 8.31
N ASN A 27 12.30 -1.47 8.56
CA ASN A 27 13.33 -1.73 9.57
C ASN A 27 12.96 -1.16 10.96
N GLY A 28 11.68 -1.25 11.33
CA GLY A 28 11.15 -0.76 12.60
C GLY A 28 10.72 0.70 12.61
N GLU A 29 11.11 1.50 11.62
CA GLU A 29 10.73 2.92 11.51
C GLU A 29 9.44 3.10 10.71
N LEU A 30 8.55 3.96 11.20
CA LEU A 30 7.28 4.23 10.54
C LEU A 30 7.51 4.85 9.16
N TRP A 31 6.95 4.20 8.15
CA TRP A 31 7.02 4.60 6.75
C TRP A 31 5.63 4.86 6.19
N ARG A 32 5.49 5.96 5.46
CA ARG A 32 4.27 6.31 4.74
C ARG A 32 4.65 6.93 3.40
N PRO A 33 3.88 6.66 2.35
CA PRO A 33 4.07 7.36 1.11
C PRO A 33 3.79 8.85 1.33
N ARG A 34 4.51 9.68 0.58
CA ARG A 34 4.40 11.13 0.65
C ARG A 34 4.94 11.71 -0.64
N ASN A 35 4.08 12.33 -1.41
CA ASN A 35 4.43 13.12 -2.58
C ASN A 35 4.31 14.62 -2.25
N SER A 36 5.28 15.41 -2.71
CA SER A 36 5.26 16.87 -2.59
C SER A 36 4.45 17.53 -3.70
N ASP A 37 4.21 16.82 -4.82
CA ASP A 37 3.44 17.33 -5.95
C ASP A 37 2.07 16.65 -6.07
N LEU A 38 1.03 17.38 -5.66
CA LEU A 38 -0.38 16.99 -5.75
C LEU A 38 -0.83 16.71 -7.20
N LYS A 39 -0.07 17.13 -8.23
CA LYS A 39 -0.45 16.95 -9.64
C LYS A 39 -0.11 15.58 -10.24
N TYR A 40 0.87 14.83 -9.72
CA TYR A 40 1.51 13.77 -10.52
C TYR A 40 1.66 12.38 -9.89
N GLY A 41 1.20 12.10 -8.68
CA GLY A 41 1.31 10.72 -8.20
C GLY A 41 0.48 10.42 -6.98
N HIS A 42 -0.43 9.46 -7.14
CA HIS A 42 -1.07 8.78 -6.02
C HIS A 42 0.01 8.14 -5.15
N ASP A 43 0.12 8.64 -3.91
CA ASP A 43 1.06 8.21 -2.88
C ASP A 43 1.14 6.66 -2.74
N ALA A 44 0.02 5.98 -2.94
CA ALA A 44 -0.07 4.54 -3.09
C ALA A 44 -1.21 4.21 -4.04
N GLU A 45 -1.03 3.14 -4.81
CA GLU A 45 -1.96 2.70 -5.83
C GLU A 45 -2.19 1.19 -5.73
N VAL A 46 -3.38 0.78 -6.18
CA VAL A 46 -3.73 -0.63 -6.33
C VAL A 46 -4.30 -0.85 -7.71
N HIS A 47 -3.81 -1.89 -8.39
CA HIS A 47 -4.28 -2.28 -9.71
C HIS A 47 -4.76 -3.74 -9.69
N LEU A 48 -5.95 -3.95 -10.24
CA LEU A 48 -6.45 -5.25 -10.66
C LEU A 48 -6.22 -5.37 -12.17
N ILE A 49 -5.38 -6.30 -12.58
CA ILE A 49 -4.99 -6.45 -13.99
C ILE A 49 -5.43 -7.83 -14.47
N ASP A 50 -5.74 -7.95 -15.77
CA ASP A 50 -6.11 -9.22 -16.43
C ASP A 50 -7.32 -9.85 -15.73
N GLU A 51 -8.46 -9.13 -15.78
CA GLU A 51 -9.71 -9.56 -15.15
C GLU A 51 -9.55 -9.81 -13.62
N GLY A 52 -8.60 -9.11 -13.00
CA GLY A 52 -8.27 -9.24 -11.57
C GLY A 52 -7.45 -10.48 -11.21
N LYS A 53 -6.86 -11.18 -12.18
CA LYS A 53 -5.92 -12.29 -11.94
C LYS A 53 -4.57 -11.80 -11.40
N THR A 54 -4.24 -10.53 -11.61
CA THR A 54 -3.10 -9.88 -10.95
C THR A 54 -3.59 -8.79 -10.01
N PHE A 55 -3.14 -8.85 -8.76
CA PHE A 55 -3.34 -7.79 -7.77
C PHE A 55 -1.99 -7.18 -7.44
N PHE A 56 -1.82 -5.90 -7.77
CA PHE A 56 -0.59 -5.15 -7.60
C PHE A 56 -0.80 -3.95 -6.69
N VAL A 57 0.12 -3.73 -5.76
CA VAL A 57 0.16 -2.54 -4.91
C VAL A 57 1.54 -1.91 -5.01
N SER A 58 1.57 -0.59 -5.10
CA SER A 58 2.80 0.19 -5.06
C SER A 58 2.59 1.43 -4.21
N ALA A 59 3.59 1.81 -3.43
CA ALA A 59 3.60 3.04 -2.65
C ALA A 59 4.98 3.69 -2.75
N TYR A 60 5.00 5.02 -2.92
CA TYR A 60 6.22 5.79 -3.10
C TYR A 60 6.32 6.94 -2.09
N GLN A 61 7.51 7.13 -1.53
CA GLN A 61 7.83 8.26 -0.67
C GLN A 61 8.90 9.12 -1.33
N GLU A 62 8.55 10.32 -1.75
CA GLU A 62 9.44 11.20 -2.50
C GLU A 62 10.64 11.68 -1.68
N GLY A 63 10.41 12.06 -0.42
CA GLY A 63 11.47 12.61 0.45
C GLY A 63 12.63 11.64 0.68
N THR A 64 12.35 10.33 0.73
CA THR A 64 13.36 9.28 0.88
C THR A 64 13.67 8.56 -0.43
N ARG A 65 12.91 8.84 -1.50
CA ARG A 65 12.96 8.13 -2.80
C ARG A 65 12.82 6.62 -2.64
N GLN A 66 11.96 6.21 -1.72
CA GLN A 66 11.72 4.81 -1.40
C GLN A 66 10.42 4.32 -2.03
N THR A 67 10.43 3.08 -2.49
CA THR A 67 9.25 2.39 -3.05
C THR A 67 9.02 1.09 -2.29
N ILE A 68 7.76 0.80 -1.96
CA ILE A 68 7.31 -0.51 -1.48
C ILE A 68 6.27 -1.02 -2.45
N SER A 69 6.46 -2.22 -2.99
CA SER A 69 5.49 -2.83 -3.90
C SER A 69 5.34 -4.33 -3.67
N PHE A 70 4.21 -4.87 -4.08
CA PHE A 70 3.98 -6.31 -4.10
C PHE A 70 2.93 -6.69 -5.13
N ALA A 71 3.09 -7.88 -5.71
CA ALA A 71 2.18 -8.43 -6.71
C ALA A 71 1.83 -9.88 -6.34
N ILE A 72 0.55 -10.23 -6.48
CA ILE A 72 0.12 -11.63 -6.48
C ILE A 72 -0.49 -11.96 -7.83
N PHE A 73 -0.21 -13.18 -8.30
CA PHE A 73 -0.66 -13.69 -9.59
C PHE A 73 -1.52 -14.92 -9.34
N LEU A 74 -2.72 -14.95 -9.90
CA LEU A 74 -3.76 -15.93 -9.60
C LEU A 74 -4.29 -16.53 -10.89
N GLU A 75 -4.81 -17.75 -10.80
CA GLU A 75 -5.50 -18.39 -11.94
C GLU A 75 -6.92 -17.85 -12.13
N ASN A 76 -7.49 -17.29 -11.07
CA ASN A 76 -8.83 -16.73 -11.01
C ASN A 76 -8.76 -15.32 -10.44
N GLU A 77 -9.85 -14.56 -10.59
CA GLU A 77 -9.99 -13.23 -10.00
C GLU A 77 -9.64 -13.23 -8.49
N VAL A 78 -8.91 -12.20 -8.06
CA VAL A 78 -8.54 -11.98 -6.67
C VAL A 78 -9.76 -11.93 -5.75
N ARG A 79 -9.60 -12.53 -4.57
CA ARG A 79 -10.61 -12.55 -3.51
C ARG A 79 -9.95 -12.25 -2.16
N PRO A 80 -10.72 -11.79 -1.16
CA PRO A 80 -10.23 -11.73 0.22
C PRO A 80 -9.62 -13.06 0.65
N GLY A 81 -8.43 -13.01 1.26
CA GLY A 81 -7.62 -14.20 1.48
C GLY A 81 -6.19 -13.88 1.85
N SER A 82 -5.45 -14.93 2.18
CA SER A 82 -4.03 -14.86 2.50
C SER A 82 -3.20 -15.34 1.32
N HIS A 83 -2.13 -14.61 1.04
CA HIS A 83 -1.17 -14.93 -0.01
C HIS A 83 0.25 -14.83 0.54
N ILE A 84 1.09 -15.79 0.19
CA ILE A 84 2.51 -15.77 0.55
C ILE A 84 3.25 -14.94 -0.50
N LEU A 85 4.11 -14.03 -0.07
CA LEU A 85 5.02 -13.25 -0.91
C LEU A 85 6.40 -13.92 -0.84
N ASN A 86 6.74 -14.76 -1.82
CA ASN A 86 7.92 -15.64 -1.76
C ASN A 86 8.96 -15.41 -2.86
N GLY A 87 8.69 -14.49 -3.79
CA GLY A 87 9.57 -14.20 -4.92
C GLY A 87 9.51 -15.19 -6.08
N ILE A 88 8.71 -16.26 -5.98
CA ILE A 88 8.58 -17.27 -7.05
C ILE A 88 7.37 -16.94 -7.91
N LYS A 89 6.18 -17.02 -7.30
CA LYS A 89 4.91 -16.69 -7.96
C LYS A 89 4.46 -15.30 -7.58
N ASN A 90 4.52 -14.96 -6.31
CA ASN A 90 4.11 -13.68 -5.77
C ASN A 90 5.34 -12.91 -5.27
N THR A 91 5.43 -11.64 -5.61
CA THR A 91 6.61 -10.82 -5.36
C THR A 91 6.32 -9.72 -4.35
N ALA A 92 7.35 -9.34 -3.60
CA ALA A 92 7.39 -8.12 -2.82
C ALA A 92 8.76 -7.46 -2.99
N GLU A 93 8.77 -6.15 -3.09
CA GLU A 93 9.98 -5.35 -3.32
C GLU A 93 10.03 -4.15 -2.39
N TYR A 94 11.26 -3.82 -1.98
CA TYR A 94 11.60 -2.54 -1.37
C TYR A 94 12.75 -1.95 -2.15
N GLU A 95 12.61 -0.71 -2.60
CA GLU A 95 13.64 0.04 -3.31
C GLU A 95 13.97 1.30 -2.52
N ASP A 96 15.26 1.59 -2.34
CA ASP A 96 15.75 2.88 -1.86
C ASP A 96 16.70 3.45 -2.91
N LYS A 97 16.16 4.30 -3.78
CA LYS A 97 16.93 4.90 -4.89
C LYS A 97 18.00 5.87 -4.39
N SER A 98 17.85 6.42 -3.18
CA SER A 98 18.87 7.30 -2.60
C SER A 98 20.15 6.54 -2.23
N LYS A 99 20.02 5.24 -1.94
CA LYS A 99 21.12 4.34 -1.58
C LYS A 99 21.49 3.34 -2.68
N ASN A 100 20.78 3.38 -3.81
CA ASN A 100 20.89 2.39 -4.88
C ASN A 100 20.70 0.95 -4.39
N ILE A 101 19.69 0.74 -3.54
CA ILE A 101 19.34 -0.57 -2.97
C ILE A 101 18.04 -1.04 -3.60
N LYS A 102 18.02 -2.30 -4.04
CA LYS A 102 16.80 -2.99 -4.48
C LYS A 102 16.71 -4.36 -3.82
N CYS A 103 15.80 -4.48 -2.86
CA CYS A 103 15.50 -5.69 -2.15
C CYS A 103 14.27 -6.39 -2.75
N THR A 104 14.36 -7.69 -3.01
CA THR A 104 13.23 -8.50 -3.48
C THR A 104 13.01 -9.68 -2.54
N SER A 105 11.75 -10.06 -2.31
CA SER A 105 11.40 -11.30 -1.62
C SER A 105 11.94 -12.50 -2.40
N GLN A 106 12.47 -13.51 -1.74
CA GLN A 106 12.97 -14.74 -2.35
C GLN A 106 12.97 -15.88 -1.32
N LEU A 107 13.46 -17.07 -1.69
CA LEU A 107 13.57 -18.18 -0.74
C LEU A 107 14.38 -17.76 0.51
N GLY A 108 13.79 -17.93 1.69
CA GLY A 108 14.36 -17.48 2.97
C GLY A 108 14.03 -16.01 3.36
N TYR A 109 13.52 -15.21 2.42
CA TYR A 109 13.09 -13.82 2.63
C TYR A 109 11.67 -13.66 2.08
N THR A 110 10.70 -14.08 2.88
CA THR A 110 9.30 -14.17 2.47
C THR A 110 8.41 -13.23 3.27
N GLY A 111 7.13 -13.20 2.92
CA GLY A 111 6.12 -12.44 3.62
C GLY A 111 4.71 -12.97 3.40
N LYS A 112 3.75 -12.19 3.90
CA LYS A 112 2.32 -12.46 3.82
C LYS A 112 1.61 -11.18 3.40
N LEU A 113 0.71 -11.30 2.44
CA LEU A 113 -0.35 -10.36 2.14
C LEU A 113 -1.66 -10.97 2.64
N GLN A 114 -2.46 -10.17 3.35
CA GLN A 114 -3.82 -10.51 3.73
C GLN A 114 -4.75 -9.47 3.11
N ILE A 115 -5.56 -9.88 2.13
CA ILE A 115 -6.66 -9.08 1.61
C ILE A 115 -7.84 -9.32 2.54
N LEU A 116 -8.28 -8.28 3.25
CA LEU A 116 -9.37 -8.34 4.24
C LEU A 116 -10.72 -8.10 3.57
N THR A 117 -10.80 -7.08 2.71
CA THR A 117 -12.03 -6.74 1.99
C THR A 117 -11.69 -6.29 0.58
N LEU A 118 -12.54 -6.65 -0.39
CA LEU A 118 -12.49 -6.16 -1.77
C LEU A 118 -13.92 -5.79 -2.19
N ASP A 119 -14.24 -4.50 -2.14
CA ASP A 119 -15.56 -3.98 -2.46
C ASP A 119 -15.59 -3.47 -3.91
N LYS A 120 -16.32 -4.19 -4.76
CA LYS A 120 -16.48 -3.88 -6.18
C LYS A 120 -17.35 -2.66 -6.45
N LYS A 121 -18.26 -2.30 -5.53
CA LYS A 121 -19.15 -1.15 -5.68
C LYS A 121 -18.39 0.16 -5.42
N THR A 122 -17.62 0.20 -4.34
CA THR A 122 -16.82 1.38 -3.97
C THR A 122 -15.41 1.38 -4.58
N LYS A 123 -15.04 0.28 -5.25
CA LYS A 123 -13.68 0.01 -5.74
C LYS A 123 -12.62 0.14 -4.66
N ARG A 124 -12.94 -0.26 -3.42
CA ARG A 124 -12.00 -0.18 -2.29
C ARG A 124 -11.50 -1.55 -1.89
N VAL A 125 -10.21 -1.62 -1.59
CA VAL A 125 -9.57 -2.80 -1.01
C VAL A 125 -8.94 -2.46 0.33
N ARG A 126 -9.05 -3.35 1.30
CA ARG A 126 -8.34 -3.25 2.58
C ARG A 126 -7.52 -4.49 2.81
N GLY A 127 -6.34 -4.32 3.38
CA GLY A 127 -5.47 -5.43 3.69
C GLY A 127 -4.34 -5.09 4.65
N THR A 128 -3.62 -6.13 5.04
CA THR A 128 -2.38 -6.02 5.80
C THR A 128 -1.28 -6.78 5.11
N PHE A 129 -0.03 -6.39 5.35
CA PHE A 129 1.13 -7.04 4.76
C PHE A 129 2.34 -6.98 5.67
N SER A 130 3.24 -7.94 5.48
CA SER A 130 4.59 -7.93 6.04
C SER A 130 5.46 -8.81 5.18
N PHE A 131 6.72 -8.44 4.98
CA PHE A 131 7.68 -9.26 4.25
C PHE A 131 9.12 -8.87 4.59
N LYS A 132 10.03 -9.81 4.45
CA LYS A 132 11.46 -9.53 4.35
C LYS A 132 11.87 -9.62 2.88
N ALA A 133 12.77 -8.75 2.47
CA ALA A 133 13.34 -8.74 1.13
C ALA A 133 14.85 -8.51 1.23
N VAL A 134 15.61 -9.02 0.27
CA VAL A 134 17.08 -8.91 0.28
C VAL A 134 17.59 -8.38 -1.05
N ASP A 135 18.60 -7.52 -0.99
CA ASP A 135 19.37 -7.09 -2.15
C ASP A 135 20.45 -8.13 -2.43
N ASN A 136 20.44 -8.73 -3.63
CA ASN A 136 21.35 -9.81 -3.95
C ASN A 136 22.81 -9.37 -4.14
N ASN A 137 23.06 -8.08 -4.37
CA ASN A 137 24.40 -7.53 -4.55
C ASN A 137 25.02 -7.15 -3.20
N THR A 138 24.28 -6.40 -2.39
CA THR A 138 24.80 -5.83 -1.12
C THR A 138 24.51 -6.70 0.10
N LYS A 139 23.60 -7.68 -0.03
CA LYS A 139 23.07 -8.50 1.07
C LYS A 139 22.33 -7.71 2.15
N VAL A 140 21.99 -6.45 1.87
CA VAL A 140 21.09 -5.66 2.73
C VAL A 140 19.73 -6.35 2.77
N VAL A 141 19.18 -6.47 3.98
CA VAL A 141 17.85 -7.01 4.21
C VAL A 141 16.93 -5.87 4.62
N ALA A 142 15.81 -5.71 3.93
CA ALA A 142 14.71 -4.85 4.33
C ALA A 142 13.65 -5.66 5.07
N ASP A 143 13.28 -5.22 6.27
CA ASP A 143 12.18 -5.77 7.06
C ASP A 143 10.97 -4.86 7.00
N ILE A 144 9.95 -5.28 6.26
CA ILE A 144 8.70 -4.56 6.09
C ILE A 144 7.65 -5.20 6.99
N SER A 145 7.21 -4.48 8.01
CA SER A 145 6.33 -5.01 9.05
C SER A 145 5.16 -4.08 9.34
N GLU A 146 4.14 -4.59 10.02
CA GLU A 146 2.96 -3.82 10.44
C GLU A 146 2.31 -3.02 9.29
N GLY A 147 2.34 -3.59 8.08
CA GLY A 147 1.78 -2.97 6.88
C GLY A 147 0.26 -3.03 6.88
N GLU A 148 -0.39 -1.93 6.55
CA GLU A 148 -1.83 -1.87 6.28
C GLU A 148 -2.14 -0.92 5.13
N PHE A 149 -3.27 -1.18 4.47
CA PHE A 149 -3.81 -0.32 3.40
C PHE A 149 -5.34 -0.42 3.31
N ASN A 150 -5.94 0.63 2.77
CA ASN A 150 -7.34 0.90 2.47
C ASN A 150 -7.36 1.89 1.31
N LEU A 151 -7.27 1.36 0.10
CA LEU A 151 -7.04 2.12 -1.12
C LEU A 151 -8.18 1.92 -2.08
N VAL A 152 -8.40 2.91 -2.95
CA VAL A 152 -9.20 2.73 -4.15
C VAL A 152 -8.33 2.00 -5.18
N TYR A 153 -8.88 0.98 -5.84
CA TYR A 153 -8.19 0.24 -6.88
C TYR A 153 -8.69 0.59 -8.28
N ASN A 154 -7.80 0.51 -9.25
CA ASN A 154 -8.10 0.62 -10.68
C ASN A 154 -8.13 -0.76 -11.33
N THR A 155 -8.77 -0.87 -12.50
CA THR A 155 -8.87 -2.12 -13.25
C THR A 155 -8.36 -1.90 -14.68
N TYR A 156 -7.51 -2.81 -15.15
CA TYR A 156 -6.88 -2.78 -16.48
C TYR A 156 -7.01 -4.14 -17.18
#